data_AF-A0A6C0FE64-F1
#
_entry.id   AF-A0A6C0FE64-F1
#
_cell.length_a   1.000
_cell.length_b   1.000
_cell.length_c   1.000
_cell.angle_alpha   90.00
_cell.angle_beta   90.00
_cell.angle_gamma   90.00
#
_symmetry.space_group_name_H-M   'P 1'
#
loop_
_entity.id
_entity.type
_entity.pdbx_description
1 polymer ?
#
loop_
_entity_poly.entity_id
_entity_poly.type
_entity_poly.pdbx_seq_one_letter_code
_entity_poly.pdbx_strand_id
1 'polypeptide(L)'
;MNHKKRLKEIKQSNKRKTLKNKLKRKIKLHKKLVETDLYYFTKCLPIDIQKRIYILTWKLSWRDYVPLTAKIPSWHTHMNYVQKKLWEAQLHNIHFLHLPFNTLPENKKWIMGCQCDFCKNDTEVDVVEKHIHYLIQSRNPYYFPDQYIERESSSDWNEYLVPVSPYPSDEDKILKKVFDPLCGSYKENYTSKRLREGGKFEFSYPTM
;
A
#
# COMPACT_ATOMS: atom_id res chain seq x y z
N MET A 1 14.70 -88.94 41.28
CA MET A 1 13.96 -87.74 40.81
C MET A 1 13.13 -88.10 39.56
N ASN A 2 11.85 -87.72 39.54
CA ASN A 2 10.87 -88.19 38.56
C ASN A 2 11.06 -87.54 37.17
N HIS A 3 11.45 -88.32 36.14
CA HIS A 3 11.81 -87.85 34.79
C HIS A 3 10.75 -86.93 34.14
N LYS A 4 9.46 -87.20 34.40
CA LYS A 4 8.33 -86.37 33.95
C LYS A 4 8.35 -84.94 34.54
N LYS A 5 8.83 -84.76 35.77
CA LYS A 5 8.93 -83.45 36.43
C LYS A 5 10.01 -82.59 35.79
N ARG A 6 11.17 -83.19 35.50
CA ARG A 6 12.30 -82.55 34.79
C ARG A 6 11.91 -82.08 33.38
N LEU A 7 11.16 -82.89 32.63
CA LEU A 7 10.65 -82.52 31.30
C LEU A 7 9.65 -81.35 31.34
N LYS A 8 8.78 -81.28 32.37
CA LYS A 8 7.87 -80.14 32.57
C LYS A 8 8.64 -78.85 32.87
N GLU A 9 9.65 -78.91 33.74
CA GLU A 9 10.49 -77.76 34.10
C GLU A 9 11.27 -77.22 32.89
N ILE A 10 11.81 -78.11 32.04
CA ILE A 10 12.49 -77.71 30.78
C ILE A 10 11.52 -77.01 29.83
N LYS A 11 10.31 -77.55 29.62
CA LYS A 11 9.27 -76.90 28.80
C LYS A 11 8.88 -75.53 29.34
N GLN A 12 8.73 -75.39 30.66
CA GLN A 12 8.35 -74.14 31.31
C GLN A 12 9.47 -73.09 31.22
N SER A 13 10.74 -73.51 31.35
CA SER A 13 11.92 -72.66 31.15
C SER A 13 12.03 -72.16 29.71
N ASN A 14 11.84 -73.03 28.71
CA ASN A 14 11.84 -72.65 27.30
C ASN A 14 10.70 -71.68 26.96
N LYS A 15 9.52 -71.86 27.56
CA LYS A 15 8.39 -70.92 27.44
C LYS A 15 8.73 -69.55 28.05
N ARG A 16 9.41 -69.49 29.18
CA ARG A 16 9.89 -68.21 29.77
C ARG A 16 10.94 -67.53 28.90
N LYS A 17 11.89 -68.28 28.33
CA LYS A 17 12.93 -67.75 27.43
C LYS A 17 12.34 -67.13 26.16
N THR A 18 11.40 -67.83 25.52
CA THR A 18 10.70 -67.32 24.32
C THR A 18 9.90 -66.04 24.62
N LEU A 19 9.24 -65.97 25.77
CA LEU A 19 8.50 -64.77 26.20
C LEU A 19 9.42 -63.58 26.45
N LYS A 20 10.56 -63.79 27.15
CA LYS A 20 11.61 -62.76 27.33
C LYS A 20 12.16 -62.25 25.99
N ASN A 21 12.41 -63.15 25.03
CA ASN A 21 12.93 -62.77 23.72
C ASN A 21 11.92 -61.96 22.90
N LYS A 22 10.62 -62.31 22.96
CA LYS A 22 9.56 -61.49 22.34
C LYS A 22 9.49 -60.09 22.95
N LEU A 23 9.60 -59.99 24.27
CA LEU A 23 9.56 -58.69 24.97
C LEU A 23 10.77 -57.81 24.59
N LYS A 24 11.97 -58.39 24.56
CA LYS A 24 13.20 -57.71 24.08
C LYS A 24 13.06 -57.19 22.65
N ARG A 25 12.49 -57.98 21.74
CA ARG A 25 12.24 -57.55 20.34
C ARG A 25 11.26 -56.38 20.29
N LYS A 26 10.16 -56.41 21.06
CA LYS A 26 9.20 -55.31 21.13
C LYS A 26 9.84 -54.02 21.63
N ILE A 27 10.65 -54.09 22.70
CA ILE A 27 11.37 -52.92 23.23
C ILE A 27 12.35 -52.36 22.20
N LYS A 28 13.10 -53.22 21.50
CA LYS A 28 14.04 -52.78 20.45
C LYS A 28 13.33 -52.09 19.30
N LEU A 29 12.17 -52.60 18.87
CA LEU A 29 11.37 -52.03 17.80
C LEU A 29 10.75 -50.68 18.22
N HIS A 30 10.25 -50.60 19.45
CA HIS A 30 9.75 -49.35 20.02
C HIS A 30 10.84 -48.27 20.08
N LYS A 31 12.04 -48.60 20.57
CA LYS A 31 13.18 -47.67 20.56
C LYS A 31 13.53 -47.16 19.17
N LYS A 32 13.56 -48.07 18.18
CA LYS A 32 13.82 -47.70 16.79
C LYS A 32 12.77 -46.72 16.24
N LEU A 33 11.48 -46.97 16.51
CA LEU A 33 10.39 -46.08 16.07
C LEU A 33 10.48 -44.70 16.73
N VAL A 34 10.84 -44.64 18.01
CA VAL A 34 11.06 -43.39 18.76
C VAL A 34 12.22 -42.59 18.15
N GLU A 35 13.25 -43.24 17.63
CA GLU A 35 14.40 -42.58 16.98
C GLU A 35 14.11 -42.15 15.54
N THR A 36 13.33 -42.92 14.78
CA THR A 36 13.12 -42.68 13.34
C THR A 36 11.87 -41.88 12.99
N ASP A 37 10.82 -41.97 13.81
CA ASP A 37 9.51 -41.38 13.52
C ASP A 37 9.15 -40.31 14.55
N LEU A 38 9.23 -39.04 14.12
CA LEU A 38 8.95 -37.87 14.95
C LEU A 38 7.50 -37.86 15.45
N TYR A 39 6.55 -38.35 14.66
CA TYR A 39 5.14 -38.43 15.05
C TYR A 39 4.96 -39.45 16.18
N TYR A 40 5.58 -40.62 16.02
CA TYR A 40 5.55 -41.66 17.05
C TYR A 40 6.23 -41.20 18.35
N PHE A 41 7.39 -40.56 18.26
CA PHE A 41 8.08 -39.93 19.39
C PHE A 41 7.15 -38.97 20.13
N THR A 42 6.53 -38.04 19.41
CA THR A 42 5.66 -37.02 20.00
C THR A 42 4.46 -37.65 20.69
N LYS A 43 3.86 -38.69 20.11
CA LYS A 43 2.72 -39.41 20.69
C LYS A 43 3.07 -40.19 21.96
N CYS A 44 4.33 -40.58 22.12
CA CYS A 44 4.83 -41.25 23.33
C CYS A 44 5.08 -40.29 24.51
N LEU A 45 5.09 -38.97 24.29
CA LEU A 45 5.27 -37.99 25.35
C LEU A 45 4.00 -37.82 26.20
N PRO A 46 4.10 -37.31 27.44
CA PRO A 46 2.94 -36.87 28.22
C PRO A 46 2.07 -35.86 27.46
N ILE A 47 0.75 -35.91 27.68
CA ILE A 47 -0.23 -35.08 26.95
C ILE A 47 0.07 -33.58 27.06
N ASP A 48 0.59 -33.14 28.21
CA ASP A 48 0.93 -31.73 28.44
C ASP A 48 2.13 -31.27 27.63
N ILE A 49 3.11 -32.17 27.44
CA ILE A 49 4.28 -31.90 26.60
C ILE A 49 3.86 -31.86 25.12
N GLN A 50 2.98 -32.77 24.69
CA GLN A 50 2.44 -32.75 23.32
C GLN A 50 1.73 -31.42 23.01
N LYS A 51 0.88 -30.94 23.92
CA LYS A 51 0.21 -29.64 23.80
C LYS A 51 1.20 -28.48 23.71
N ARG A 52 2.26 -28.49 24.54
CA ARG A 52 3.29 -27.44 24.50
C ARG A 52 4.07 -27.43 23.19
N ILE A 53 4.44 -28.60 22.68
CA ILE A 53 5.10 -28.73 21.37
C ILE A 53 4.20 -28.16 20.27
N TYR A 54 2.92 -28.53 20.25
CA TYR A 54 1.94 -28.00 19.29
C TYR A 54 1.83 -26.46 19.36
N ILE A 55 1.71 -25.89 20.56
CA ILE A 55 1.61 -24.44 20.73
C ILE A 55 2.91 -23.75 20.25
N LEU A 56 4.08 -24.31 20.57
CA LEU A 56 5.37 -23.75 20.16
C LEU A 56 5.56 -23.80 18.65
N THR A 57 5.23 -24.92 17.99
CA THR A 57 5.36 -25.05 16.54
C THR A 57 4.45 -24.07 15.81
N TRP A 58 3.21 -23.89 16.26
CA TRP A 58 2.32 -22.88 15.70
C TRP A 58 2.81 -21.46 15.97
N LYS A 59 3.28 -21.14 17.18
CA LYS A 59 3.85 -19.82 17.47
C LYS A 59 5.04 -19.48 16.58
N LEU A 60 5.93 -20.44 16.32
CA LEU A 60 7.07 -20.25 15.42
C LEU A 60 6.59 -20.11 13.97
N SER A 61 5.71 -20.99 13.52
CA SER A 61 5.13 -20.92 12.16
C SER A 61 4.45 -19.58 11.90
N TRP A 62 3.73 -19.02 12.86
CA TRP A 62 3.05 -17.73 12.70
C TRP A 62 4.00 -16.53 12.72
N ARG A 63 5.17 -16.64 13.38
CA ARG A 63 6.22 -15.60 13.31
C ARG A 63 6.87 -15.56 11.93
N ASP A 64 7.06 -16.71 11.32
CA ASP A 64 7.70 -16.82 10.01
C ASP A 64 6.70 -16.65 8.85
N TYR A 65 5.40 -16.81 9.12
CA TYR A 65 4.34 -16.65 8.12
C TYR A 65 4.04 -15.18 7.86
N VAL A 66 4.57 -14.64 6.76
CA VAL A 66 4.06 -13.42 6.16
C VAL A 66 2.97 -13.81 5.17
N PRO A 67 1.69 -13.48 5.40
CA PRO A 67 0.62 -13.77 4.46
C PRO A 67 0.98 -13.25 3.07
N LEU A 68 0.64 -13.98 2.01
CA LEU A 68 0.81 -13.46 0.64
C LEU A 68 0.05 -12.14 0.44
N THR A 69 -1.03 -11.93 1.19
CA THR A 69 -1.80 -10.68 1.26
C THR A 69 -1.04 -9.51 1.91
N ALA A 70 0.01 -9.78 2.70
CA ALA A 70 0.87 -8.76 3.29
C ALA A 70 2.06 -8.39 2.40
N LYS A 71 2.25 -9.08 1.26
CA LYS A 71 3.28 -8.70 0.28
C LYS A 71 2.81 -7.46 -0.47
N ILE A 72 3.65 -6.44 -0.47
CA ILE A 72 3.41 -5.22 -1.24
C ILE A 72 3.33 -5.59 -2.72
N PRO A 73 2.25 -5.23 -3.43
CA PRO A 73 2.12 -5.56 -4.85
C PRO A 73 3.15 -4.78 -5.67
N SER A 74 3.57 -5.35 -6.80
CA SER A 74 4.60 -4.75 -7.67
C SER A 74 4.22 -3.35 -8.20
N TRP A 75 2.93 -3.08 -8.36
CA TRP A 75 2.42 -1.78 -8.80
C TRP A 75 2.39 -0.71 -7.70
N HIS A 76 2.58 -1.06 -6.44
CA HIS A 76 2.49 -0.11 -5.33
C HIS A 76 3.55 1.00 -5.41
N THR A 77 4.76 0.66 -5.87
CA THR A 77 5.83 1.64 -6.09
C THR A 77 5.43 2.67 -7.16
N HIS A 78 4.84 2.21 -8.26
CA HIS A 78 4.32 3.08 -9.32
C HIS A 78 3.13 3.93 -8.83
N MET A 79 2.21 3.34 -8.06
CA MET A 79 1.11 4.08 -7.44
C MET A 79 1.63 5.22 -6.55
N ASN A 80 2.61 4.95 -5.68
CA ASN A 80 3.21 5.97 -4.82
C ASN A 80 3.89 7.07 -5.64
N TYR A 81 4.56 6.72 -6.73
CA TYR A 81 5.14 7.69 -7.67
C TYR A 81 4.05 8.57 -8.31
N VAL A 82 2.96 7.98 -8.81
CA VAL A 82 1.84 8.70 -9.43
C VAL A 82 1.18 9.64 -8.42
N GLN A 83 0.88 9.15 -7.21
CA GLN A 83 0.29 9.97 -6.15
C GLN A 83 1.17 11.16 -5.78
N LYS A 84 2.49 10.93 -5.65
CA LYS A 84 3.45 11.99 -5.41
C LYS A 84 3.44 13.03 -6.54
N LYS A 85 3.40 12.60 -7.80
CA LYS A 85 3.34 13.51 -8.96
C LYS A 85 2.03 14.29 -9.04
N LEU A 86 0.90 13.68 -8.72
CA LEU A 86 -0.39 14.37 -8.64
C LEU A 86 -0.39 15.44 -7.54
N TRP A 87 0.20 15.13 -6.39
CA TRP A 87 0.36 16.09 -5.29
C TRP A 87 1.28 17.26 -5.69
N GLU A 88 2.45 16.98 -6.25
CA GLU A 88 3.38 18.00 -6.76
C GLU A 88 2.70 18.89 -7.81
N ALA A 89 1.90 18.30 -8.71
CA ALA A 89 1.18 19.04 -9.73
C ALA A 89 0.18 20.04 -9.14
N GLN A 90 -0.52 19.65 -8.09
CA GLN A 90 -1.45 20.55 -7.38
C GLN A 90 -0.71 21.67 -6.65
N LEU A 91 0.38 21.33 -5.96
CA LEU A 91 1.19 22.31 -5.24
C LEU A 91 1.77 23.37 -6.18
N HIS A 92 2.28 22.94 -7.33
CA HIS A 92 2.95 23.80 -8.28
C HIS A 92 2.05 24.34 -9.39
N ASN A 93 0.75 24.06 -9.39
CA ASN A 93 -0.16 24.47 -10.46
C ASN A 93 0.26 23.96 -11.85
N ILE A 94 0.62 22.67 -11.93
CA ILE A 94 0.92 21.97 -13.18
C ILE A 94 -0.36 21.30 -13.67
N HIS A 95 -0.70 21.53 -14.93
CA HIS A 95 -1.87 20.93 -15.54
C HIS A 95 -1.72 19.40 -15.67
N PHE A 96 -2.81 18.66 -15.43
CA PHE A 96 -2.82 17.18 -15.47
C PHE A 96 -2.23 16.62 -16.78
N LEU A 97 -2.60 17.18 -17.93
CA LEU A 97 -2.07 16.74 -19.23
C LEU A 97 -0.54 16.87 -19.37
N HIS A 98 0.11 17.76 -18.61
CA HIS A 98 1.57 17.91 -18.68
C HIS A 98 2.34 17.00 -17.73
N LEU A 99 1.64 16.14 -17.00
CA LEU A 99 2.26 15.10 -16.19
C LEU A 99 2.96 14.07 -17.09
N PRO A 100 4.06 13.46 -16.61
CA PRO A 100 4.95 12.63 -17.42
C PRO A 100 4.31 11.34 -17.97
N PHE A 101 3.15 10.96 -17.44
CA PHE A 101 2.43 9.74 -17.83
C PHE A 101 1.19 10.00 -18.70
N ASN A 102 0.84 11.26 -18.99
CA ASN A 102 -0.39 11.60 -19.72
C ASN A 102 -0.15 12.01 -21.17
N THR A 103 0.88 12.82 -21.43
CA THR A 103 1.15 13.35 -22.79
C THR A 103 2.61 13.18 -23.14
N LEU A 104 2.87 12.64 -24.34
CA LEU A 104 4.20 12.56 -24.92
C LEU A 104 4.81 13.97 -25.09
N PRO A 105 6.13 14.15 -24.94
CA PRO A 105 6.78 15.46 -25.04
C PRO A 105 6.45 16.23 -26.32
N GLU A 106 6.35 15.53 -27.45
CA GLU A 106 6.09 16.09 -28.77
C GLU A 106 4.64 16.59 -28.93
N ASN A 107 3.72 16.07 -28.13
CA ASN A 107 2.30 16.40 -28.18
C ASN A 107 1.89 17.42 -27.11
N LYS A 108 2.85 17.93 -26.33
CA LYS A 108 2.56 18.94 -25.33
C LYS A 108 2.20 20.25 -26.03
N LYS A 109 1.06 20.81 -25.64
CA LYS A 109 0.62 22.15 -26.05
C LYS A 109 0.67 23.08 -24.86
N TRP A 110 0.89 24.37 -25.09
CA TRP A 110 0.81 25.37 -24.04
C TRP A 110 -0.60 25.34 -23.40
N ILE A 111 -0.65 25.38 -22.07
CA ILE A 111 -1.90 25.42 -21.31
C ILE A 111 -1.85 26.64 -20.40
N MET A 112 -2.86 27.49 -20.54
CA MET A 112 -3.01 28.70 -19.76
C MET A 112 -2.98 28.41 -18.25
N GLY A 113 -2.18 29.19 -17.50
CA GLY A 113 -2.01 29.02 -16.06
C GLY A 113 -1.02 27.95 -15.61
N CYS A 114 -0.63 27.03 -16.50
CA CYS A 114 0.25 25.92 -16.16
C CYS A 114 1.68 26.40 -15.87
N GLN A 115 2.22 25.98 -14.73
CA GLN A 115 3.54 26.42 -14.25
C GLN A 115 4.65 25.39 -14.47
N CYS A 116 4.42 24.39 -15.33
CA CYS A 116 5.46 23.43 -15.71
C CYS A 116 6.56 24.10 -16.56
N ASP A 117 7.73 23.47 -16.62
CA ASP A 117 8.87 24.00 -17.36
C ASP A 117 8.57 24.18 -18.86
N PHE A 118 7.73 23.31 -19.43
CA PHE A 118 7.29 23.41 -20.82
C PHE A 118 6.48 24.70 -21.05
N CYS A 119 5.45 24.96 -20.24
CA CYS A 119 4.59 26.14 -20.44
C CYS A 119 5.27 27.46 -20.12
N LYS A 120 6.19 27.48 -19.15
CA LYS A 120 6.95 28.67 -18.78
C LYS A 120 7.92 29.11 -19.87
N ASN A 121 8.52 28.14 -20.55
CA ASN A 121 9.53 28.37 -21.59
C ASN A 121 8.93 28.26 -23.00
N ASP A 122 7.61 28.17 -23.13
CA ASP A 122 6.92 28.06 -24.40
C ASP A 122 7.10 29.35 -25.22
N THR A 123 7.72 29.21 -26.39
CA THR A 123 7.90 30.29 -27.37
C THR A 123 7.04 30.11 -28.62
N GLU A 124 6.27 29.03 -28.72
CA GLU A 124 5.43 28.74 -29.89
C GLU A 124 4.19 29.64 -29.92
N VAL A 125 3.54 29.84 -28.78
CA VAL A 125 2.36 30.71 -28.67
C VAL A 125 2.81 32.13 -28.36
N ASP A 126 2.34 33.08 -29.17
CA ASP A 126 2.68 34.49 -29.02
C ASP A 126 2.18 35.07 -27.68
N VAL A 127 2.93 36.03 -27.15
CA VAL A 127 2.61 36.67 -25.87
C VAL A 127 1.26 37.39 -25.95
N VAL A 128 0.91 37.99 -27.08
CA VAL A 128 -0.38 38.69 -27.25
C VAL A 128 -1.52 37.67 -27.21
N GLU A 129 -1.36 36.53 -27.87
CA GLU A 129 -2.34 35.44 -27.86
C GLU A 129 -2.56 34.91 -26.43
N LYS A 130 -1.48 34.67 -25.68
CA LYS A 130 -1.56 34.30 -24.26
C LYS A 130 -2.37 35.33 -23.46
N HIS A 131 -2.13 36.63 -23.67
CA HIS A 131 -2.88 37.71 -23.00
C HIS A 131 -4.37 37.72 -23.36
N ILE A 132 -4.71 37.44 -24.62
CA ILE A 132 -6.10 37.35 -25.08
C ILE A 132 -6.81 36.19 -24.35
N HIS A 133 -6.19 35.01 -24.26
CA HIS A 133 -6.77 33.88 -23.52
C HIS A 133 -7.05 34.22 -22.05
N TYR A 134 -6.10 34.89 -21.36
CA TYR A 134 -6.32 35.34 -19.98
C TYR A 134 -7.47 36.36 -19.88
N LEU A 135 -7.57 37.31 -20.82
CA LEU A 135 -8.66 38.29 -20.85
C LEU A 135 -10.02 37.59 -21.02
N ILE A 136 -10.13 36.66 -21.96
CA ILE A 136 -11.39 35.98 -22.23
C ILE A 136 -11.80 35.13 -21.02
N GLN A 137 -10.90 34.35 -20.42
CA GLN A 137 -11.20 33.59 -19.20
C GLN A 137 -11.61 34.49 -18.04
N SER A 138 -10.95 35.64 -17.87
CA SER A 138 -11.29 36.58 -16.79
C SER A 138 -12.68 37.23 -16.96
N ARG A 139 -13.16 37.35 -18.19
CA ARG A 139 -14.47 37.95 -18.53
C ARG A 139 -15.57 36.91 -18.64
N ASN A 140 -15.22 35.69 -19.02
CA ASN A 140 -16.13 34.57 -19.16
C ASN A 140 -15.56 33.36 -18.42
N PRO A 141 -16.02 33.10 -17.18
CA PRO A 141 -15.62 31.92 -16.41
C PRO A 141 -15.82 30.60 -17.19
N TYR A 142 -16.81 30.55 -18.08
CA TYR A 142 -17.17 29.41 -18.92
C TYR A 142 -16.35 29.31 -20.22
N TYR A 143 -15.29 30.11 -20.39
CA TYR A 143 -14.48 30.11 -21.61
C TYR A 143 -13.72 28.80 -21.85
N PHE A 144 -13.45 28.03 -20.80
CA PHE A 144 -13.30 26.57 -20.92
C PHE A 144 -14.70 25.97 -20.74
N PRO A 145 -15.43 25.64 -21.82
CA PRO A 145 -16.76 25.12 -21.65
C PRO A 145 -16.68 23.72 -21.01
N ASP A 146 -17.35 23.56 -19.88
CA ASP A 146 -17.82 22.27 -19.35
C ASP A 146 -18.63 21.46 -20.39
N GLN A 147 -18.98 22.03 -21.55
CA GLN A 147 -19.77 21.37 -22.59
C GLN A 147 -19.08 20.18 -23.26
N TYR A 148 -17.76 20.02 -23.11
CA TYR A 148 -17.03 18.85 -23.63
C TYR A 148 -16.65 17.82 -22.55
N ILE A 149 -16.98 18.07 -21.28
CA ILE A 149 -16.63 17.20 -20.16
C ILE A 149 -17.94 16.76 -19.50
N GLU A 150 -18.21 15.46 -19.50
CA GLU A 150 -19.44 14.89 -18.92
C GLU A 150 -19.60 15.35 -17.46
N ARG A 151 -20.83 15.66 -17.00
CA ARG A 151 -21.10 16.18 -15.64
C ARG A 151 -20.70 15.22 -14.50
N GLU A 152 -20.53 13.94 -14.79
CA GLU A 152 -19.98 12.97 -13.80
C GLU A 152 -18.45 13.09 -13.67
N SER A 153 -17.83 13.75 -14.64
CA SER A 153 -16.41 14.13 -14.72
C SER A 153 -16.18 15.64 -14.64
N SER A 154 -17.25 16.45 -14.47
CA SER A 154 -17.14 17.88 -14.17
C SER A 154 -16.63 17.97 -12.75
N SER A 155 -15.32 17.92 -12.67
CA SER A 155 -14.62 18.28 -11.49
C SER A 155 -14.94 19.77 -11.29
N ASP A 156 -15.53 20.16 -10.16
CA ASP A 156 -15.86 21.54 -9.75
C ASP A 156 -14.58 22.41 -9.66
N TRP A 157 -13.84 22.45 -10.75
CA TRP A 157 -12.51 22.95 -10.83
C TRP A 157 -12.62 24.41 -11.22
N ASN A 158 -12.08 25.25 -10.35
CA ASN A 158 -11.71 26.66 -10.62
C ASN A 158 -12.64 27.75 -10.05
N GLU A 159 -13.64 27.44 -9.22
CA GLU A 159 -14.40 28.52 -8.56
C GLU A 159 -14.31 28.52 -7.03
N TYR A 160 -14.12 27.37 -6.39
CA TYR A 160 -14.11 27.27 -4.92
C TYR A 160 -13.08 26.27 -4.41
N LEU A 161 -12.69 26.42 -3.15
CA LEU A 161 -12.12 25.31 -2.40
C LEU A 161 -13.13 24.17 -2.42
N VAL A 162 -12.83 23.09 -3.14
CA VAL A 162 -13.76 21.97 -3.27
C VAL A 162 -13.65 21.12 -2.00
N PRO A 163 -14.76 20.82 -1.30
CA PRO A 163 -14.75 19.84 -0.23
C PRO A 163 -14.48 18.46 -0.81
N VAL A 164 -13.37 17.83 -0.41
CA VAL A 164 -12.94 16.50 -0.88
C VAL A 164 -13.49 15.38 0.01
N SER A 165 -14.48 15.67 0.87
CA SER A 165 -15.02 14.61 1.73
C SER A 165 -15.87 13.63 0.90
N PRO A 166 -15.58 12.32 0.94
CA PRO A 166 -16.41 11.30 0.31
C PRO A 166 -17.76 11.12 1.02
N TYR A 167 -17.96 11.72 2.20
CA TYR A 167 -19.20 11.62 2.96
C TYR A 167 -19.76 13.01 3.31
N PRO A 168 -21.04 13.29 3.01
CA PRO A 168 -21.66 14.60 3.24
C PRO A 168 -21.82 14.97 4.72
N SER A 169 -21.51 14.06 5.66
CA SER A 169 -21.68 14.23 7.11
C SER A 169 -20.40 14.57 7.88
N ASP A 170 -19.23 14.54 7.26
CA ASP A 170 -17.98 14.84 7.97
C ASP A 170 -17.83 16.36 8.15
N GLU A 171 -17.76 16.81 9.40
CA GLU A 171 -17.57 18.22 9.81
C GLU A 171 -16.22 18.78 9.30
N ASP A 172 -15.27 17.91 8.97
CA ASP A 172 -13.99 18.26 8.38
C ASP A 172 -14.06 18.29 6.85
N LYS A 173 -14.65 19.38 6.32
CA LYS A 173 -14.56 19.68 4.87
C LYS A 173 -13.10 19.96 4.52
N ILE A 174 -12.37 18.95 4.07
CA ILE A 174 -11.03 19.13 3.51
C ILE A 174 -11.18 19.90 2.21
N LEU A 175 -10.82 21.18 2.28
CA LEU A 175 -10.85 22.13 1.18
C LEU A 175 -9.57 22.00 0.36
N LYS A 176 -9.68 21.61 -0.91
CA LYS A 176 -8.51 21.40 -1.77
C LYS A 176 -8.36 22.50 -2.80
N LYS A 177 -7.12 22.99 -2.94
CA LYS A 177 -6.73 23.92 -4.00
C LYS A 177 -6.72 23.20 -5.34
N VAL A 178 -7.44 23.77 -6.29
CA VAL A 178 -7.54 23.29 -7.66
C VAL A 178 -6.53 24.02 -8.57
N PHE A 179 -6.24 23.45 -9.75
CA PHE A 179 -5.53 24.15 -10.82
C PHE A 179 -6.11 25.54 -11.08
N ASP A 180 -5.28 26.57 -11.15
CA ASP A 180 -5.67 27.96 -11.37
C ASP A 180 -5.26 28.37 -12.79
N PRO A 181 -6.21 28.57 -13.72
CA PRO A 181 -5.89 28.96 -15.10
C PRO A 181 -5.38 30.41 -15.20
N LEU A 182 -5.59 31.24 -14.17
CA LEU A 182 -5.07 32.60 -14.11
C LEU A 182 -3.71 32.68 -13.38
N CYS A 183 -3.19 31.56 -12.88
CA CYS A 183 -1.90 31.52 -12.20
C CYS A 183 -0.78 31.97 -13.14
N GLY A 184 0.02 32.95 -12.74
CA GLY A 184 1.10 33.51 -13.53
C GLY A 184 0.64 34.57 -14.52
N SER A 185 -0.67 34.86 -14.58
CA SER A 185 -1.23 35.95 -15.37
C SER A 185 -1.17 37.28 -14.62
N TYR A 186 -1.41 38.38 -15.34
CA TYR A 186 -1.56 39.72 -14.75
C TYR A 186 -2.85 39.87 -13.91
N LYS A 187 -3.78 38.90 -13.98
CA LYS A 187 -5.01 38.84 -13.16
C LYS A 187 -4.88 37.93 -11.94
N GLU A 188 -3.72 37.32 -11.73
CA GLU A 188 -3.49 36.50 -10.55
C GLU A 188 -3.65 37.30 -9.25
N ASN A 189 -4.21 36.66 -8.21
CA ASN A 189 -4.28 37.25 -6.88
C ASN A 189 -2.87 37.58 -6.36
N TYR A 190 -2.69 38.80 -5.89
CA TYR A 190 -1.45 39.29 -5.29
C TYR A 190 -0.86 38.35 -4.24
N THR A 191 -1.71 37.79 -3.36
CA THR A 191 -1.25 36.86 -2.31
C THR A 191 -0.70 35.57 -2.91
N SER A 192 -1.42 34.97 -3.87
CA SER A 192 -0.99 33.78 -4.61
C SER A 192 0.33 34.00 -5.35
N LYS A 193 0.46 35.14 -6.04
CA LYS A 193 1.68 35.53 -6.74
C LYS A 193 2.87 35.63 -5.78
N ARG A 194 2.70 36.33 -4.65
CA ARG A 194 3.74 36.48 -3.63
C ARG A 194 4.16 35.14 -3.01
N LEU A 195 3.20 34.28 -2.67
CA LEU A 195 3.49 32.94 -2.13
C LEU A 195 4.34 32.12 -3.10
N ARG A 196 4.03 32.17 -4.40
CA ARG A 196 4.78 31.45 -5.42
C ARG A 196 6.20 32.00 -5.62
N GLU A 197 6.36 33.33 -5.56
CA GLU A 197 7.66 33.99 -5.67
C GLU A 197 8.54 33.85 -4.40
N GLY A 198 8.05 33.16 -3.36
CA GLY A 198 8.76 32.97 -2.09
C GLY A 198 8.70 34.20 -1.17
N GLY A 199 7.75 35.11 -1.41
CA GLY A 199 7.48 36.24 -0.54
C GLY A 199 7.04 35.80 0.85
N LYS A 200 7.58 36.45 1.88
CA LYS A 200 7.18 36.24 3.27
C LYS A 200 5.95 37.09 3.59
N PHE A 201 5.00 36.51 4.31
CA PHE A 201 3.86 37.22 4.88
C PHE A 201 4.16 37.52 6.34
N GLU A 202 4.10 38.79 6.71
CA GLU A 202 4.10 39.22 8.10
C GLU A 202 2.65 39.23 8.56
N PHE A 203 2.29 38.29 9.43
CA PHE A 203 0.99 38.26 10.07
C PHE A 203 1.07 39.17 11.30
N SER A 204 0.44 40.34 11.22
CA SER A 204 0.20 41.16 12.42
C SER A 204 -1.01 40.58 13.14
N TYR A 205 -0.78 40.04 14.34
CA TYR A 205 -1.88 39.71 15.23
C TYR A 205 -2.42 41.02 15.82
N PRO A 206 -3.75 41.21 15.91
CA PRO A 206 -4.30 42.36 16.59
C PRO A 206 -3.80 42.36 18.04
N THR A 207 -3.03 43.37 18.40
CA THR A 207 -2.71 43.65 19.79
C THR A 207 -4.00 44.04 20.50
N MET A 208 -4.42 43.22 21.46
CA MET A 208 -5.55 43.53 22.35
C MET A 208 -5.34 44.86 23.08
#